data_AF-A0A439LXN3-F1
#
_entry.id   AF-A0A439LXN3-F1
#
_cell.length_a   1.000
_cell.length_b   1.000
_cell.length_c   1.000
_cell.angle_alpha   90.00
_cell.angle_beta   90.00
_cell.angle_gamma   90.00
#
_symmetry.space_group_name_H-M   'P 1'
#
loop_
_entity.id
_entity.type
_entity.pdbx_description
1 polymer ?
#
loop_
_entity_poly.entity_id
_entity_poly.type
_entity_poly.pdbx_seq_one_letter_code
_entity_poly.pdbx_strand_id
1 'polypeptide(L)'
;MSSKSHFWLVAAQVVVLNPKTGEQRVSLNALINTPAQVFTRGDLAKAQKAVLGRFGSTAQLGKEDQVADVFIISISHLGETSPEEFHAGFDMPAAPQAAPQAANQVN
;
A
#
# COMPACT_ATOMS: atom_id res chain seq x y z
N MET A 1 -7.00 19.73 17.93
CA MET A 1 -7.76 19.24 16.76
C MET A 1 -6.74 18.69 15.77
N SER A 2 -6.82 17.41 15.42
CA SER A 2 -5.96 16.84 14.38
C SER A 2 -6.30 17.52 13.04
N SER A 3 -5.32 18.15 12.39
CA SER A 3 -5.54 18.78 11.09
C SER A 3 -5.88 17.70 10.07
N LYS A 4 -7.02 17.85 9.40
CA LYS A 4 -7.44 16.95 8.34
C LYS A 4 -6.35 16.84 7.27
N SER A 5 -6.12 15.63 6.78
CA SER A 5 -5.12 15.31 5.75
C SER A 5 -5.75 14.49 4.64
N HIS A 6 -5.19 14.58 3.44
CA HIS A 6 -5.61 13.76 2.30
C HIS A 6 -4.79 12.48 2.28
N PHE A 7 -5.47 11.33 2.30
CA PHE A 7 -4.83 10.02 2.27
C PHE A 7 -4.79 9.48 0.84
N TRP A 8 -3.69 8.83 0.49
CA TRP A 8 -3.43 8.30 -0.84
C TRP A 8 -2.91 6.88 -0.72
N LEU A 9 -3.49 5.97 -1.50
CA LEU A 9 -2.95 4.64 -1.71
C LEU A 9 -2.03 4.67 -2.92
N VAL A 10 -0.76 4.40 -2.69
CA VAL A 10 0.24 4.26 -3.76
C VAL A 10 0.50 2.79 -3.99
N ALA A 11 0.20 2.28 -5.18
CA ALA A 11 0.62 0.94 -5.59
C ALA A 11 1.95 1.05 -6.33
N ALA A 12 2.90 0.20 -5.96
CA ALA A 12 4.24 0.22 -6.52
C ALA A 12 4.80 -1.19 -6.70
N GLN A 13 5.86 -1.29 -7.49
CA GLN A 13 6.60 -2.50 -7.73
C GLN A 13 8.08 -2.24 -7.52
N VAL A 14 8.69 -3.00 -6.61
CA VAL A 14 10.13 -2.98 -6.36
C VAL A 14 10.76 -4.07 -7.20
N VAL A 15 11.77 -3.69 -7.97
CA VAL A 15 12.56 -4.62 -8.79
C VAL A 15 13.82 -4.99 -8.03
N VAL A 16 14.01 -6.28 -7.87
CA VAL A 16 15.18 -6.89 -7.23
C VAL A 16 15.94 -7.67 -8.28
N LEU A 17 17.24 -7.45 -8.36
CA LEU A 17 18.14 -8.21 -9.21
C LEU A 17 19.00 -9.13 -8.35
N ASN A 18 19.10 -10.37 -8.78
CA ASN A 18 20.02 -11.35 -8.25
C ASN A 18 20.79 -11.99 -9.41
N PRO A 19 22.13 -12.06 -9.36
CA PRO A 19 22.93 -12.61 -10.46
C PRO A 19 22.70 -14.11 -10.72
N LYS A 20 22.15 -14.85 -9.75
CA LYS A 20 21.86 -16.29 -9.86
C LYS A 20 20.42 -16.59 -10.21
N THR A 21 19.46 -15.84 -9.65
CA THR A 21 18.02 -16.10 -9.81
C THR A 21 17.32 -15.14 -10.78
N GLY A 22 18.00 -14.07 -11.21
CA GLY A 22 17.50 -13.11 -12.19
C GLY A 22 16.71 -11.96 -11.57
N GLU A 23 15.82 -11.37 -12.35
CA GLU A 23 14.95 -10.27 -11.93
C GLU A 23 13.71 -10.79 -11.22
N GLN A 24 13.42 -10.21 -10.06
CA GLN A 24 12.19 -10.43 -9.32
C GLN A 24 11.46 -9.10 -9.12
N ARG A 25 10.14 -9.15 -9.15
CA ARG A 25 9.31 -7.98 -8.94
C ARG A 25 8.34 -8.20 -7.81
N VAL A 26 8.38 -7.32 -6.82
CA VAL A 26 7.52 -7.39 -5.64
C VAL A 26 6.57 -6.21 -5.66
N SER A 27 5.27 -6.49 -5.78
CA SER A 27 4.23 -5.48 -5.75
C SER A 27 3.76 -5.24 -4.31
N LEU A 28 3.66 -3.98 -3.94
CA LEU A 28 3.20 -3.57 -2.62
C LEU A 28 2.57 -2.19 -2.66
N ASN A 29 1.79 -1.89 -1.62
CA ASN A 29 1.16 -0.59 -1.47
C ASN A 29 1.88 0.24 -0.41
N ALA A 30 1.85 1.56 -0.51
CA ALA A 30 2.21 2.47 0.56
C ALA A 30 1.06 3.46 0.78
N LEU A 31 0.85 3.83 2.03
CA LEU A 31 -0.09 4.89 2.39
C LEU A 31 0.69 6.18 2.53
N ILE A 32 0.24 7.24 1.86
CA ILE A 32 0.82 8.57 1.94
C ILE A 32 -0.26 9.55 2.36
N ASN A 33 0.08 10.47 3.25
CA ASN A 33 -0.79 11.58 3.61
C ASN A 33 -0.17 12.92 3.14
N THR A 34 -1.01 13.81 2.63
CA THR A 34 -0.61 15.16 2.19
C THR A 34 -1.51 16.22 2.84
N PRO A 35 -1.00 17.45 3.06
CA PRO A 35 -1.77 18.53 3.65
C PRO A 35 -2.76 19.17 2.65
N ALA A 36 -2.62 18.91 1.36
CA ALA A 36 -3.48 19.43 0.30
C ALA A 36 -3.94 18.30 -0.61
N GLN A 37 -5.07 18.50 -1.31
CA GLN A 37 -5.63 17.55 -2.28
C GLN A 37 -4.86 17.50 -3.60
N VAL A 38 -3.53 17.55 -3.52
CA VAL A 38 -2.62 17.50 -4.66
C VAL A 38 -1.47 16.59 -4.31
N PHE A 39 -1.13 15.69 -5.24
CA PHE A 39 0.03 14.81 -5.11
C PHE A 39 1.22 15.44 -5.84
N THR A 40 2.14 16.04 -5.10
CA THR A 40 3.25 16.79 -5.70
C THR A 40 4.42 15.89 -6.09
N ARG A 41 5.40 16.43 -6.84
CA ARG A 41 6.66 15.73 -7.09
C ARG A 41 7.42 15.38 -5.81
N GLY A 42 7.34 16.23 -4.78
CA GLY A 42 7.92 15.94 -3.47
C GLY A 42 7.24 14.74 -2.80
N ASP A 43 5.93 14.57 -3.02
CA ASP A 43 5.18 13.44 -2.47
C ASP A 43 5.47 12.12 -3.22
N LEU A 44 5.86 12.18 -4.50
CA LEU A 44 6.38 11.00 -5.22
C LEU A 44 7.66 10.45 -4.58
N ALA A 45 8.59 11.32 -4.19
CA ALA A 45 9.81 10.89 -3.50
C ALA A 45 9.48 10.28 -2.12
N LYS A 46 8.53 10.88 -1.39
CA LYS A 46 8.02 10.30 -0.13
C LYS A 46 7.39 8.94 -0.36
N ALA A 47 6.61 8.78 -1.44
CA ALA A 47 5.98 7.52 -1.81
C ALA A 47 7.01 6.43 -2.10
N GLN A 48 8.02 6.70 -2.90
CA GLN A 48 9.11 5.75 -3.16
C GLN A 48 9.83 5.34 -1.86
N LYS A 49 10.11 6.31 -0.98
CA LYS A 49 10.72 6.02 0.33
C LYS A 49 9.81 5.14 1.21
N ALA A 50 8.51 5.41 1.24
CA ALA A 50 7.55 4.62 2.01
C ALA A 50 7.41 3.19 1.45
N VAL A 51 7.38 3.04 0.12
CA VAL A 51 7.40 1.74 -0.57
C VAL A 51 8.66 0.98 -0.19
N LEU A 52 9.85 1.59 -0.30
CA LEU A 52 11.10 0.95 0.08
C LEU A 52 11.15 0.57 1.56
N GLY A 53 10.63 1.43 2.45
CA GLY A 53 10.53 1.15 3.87
C GLY A 53 9.64 -0.07 4.16
N ARG A 54 8.45 -0.13 3.53
CA ARG A 54 7.58 -1.30 3.64
C ARG A 54 8.24 -2.54 3.05
N PHE A 55 8.82 -2.44 1.86
CA PHE A 55 9.55 -3.52 1.21
C PHE A 55 10.64 -4.08 2.12
N GLY A 56 11.49 -3.24 2.71
CA GLY A 56 12.54 -3.67 3.64
C GLY A 56 12.02 -4.35 4.90
N SER A 57 10.80 -4.03 5.34
CA SER A 57 10.15 -4.69 6.49
C SER A 57 9.52 -6.05 6.16
N THR A 58 9.17 -6.29 4.89
CA THR A 58 8.41 -7.49 4.47
C THR A 58 9.19 -8.45 3.59
N ALA A 59 10.22 -7.97 2.88
CA ALA A 59 10.99 -8.77 1.94
C ALA A 59 12.10 -9.54 2.66
N GLN A 60 12.24 -10.81 2.32
CA GLN A 60 13.38 -11.62 2.72
C GLN A 60 14.41 -11.58 1.60
N LEU A 61 15.36 -10.66 1.71
CA LEU A 61 16.44 -10.53 0.73
C LEU A 61 17.57 -11.51 1.04
N GLY A 62 18.02 -12.23 0.03
CA GLY A 62 19.26 -12.99 0.03
C GLY A 62 20.49 -12.07 -0.03
N LYS A 63 21.67 -12.65 0.25
CA LYS A 63 22.95 -11.92 0.31
C LYS A 63 23.34 -11.21 -1.00
N GLU A 64 22.86 -11.71 -2.15
CA GLU A 64 23.17 -11.18 -3.48
C GLU A 64 22.02 -10.41 -4.11
N ASP A 65 20.90 -10.24 -3.39
CA ASP A 65 19.76 -9.47 -3.87
C ASP A 65 20.05 -7.97 -3.76
N GLN A 66 19.75 -7.25 -4.84
CA GLN A 66 19.89 -5.80 -4.88
C GLN A 66 18.61 -5.18 -5.40
N VAL A 67 18.09 -4.19 -4.68
CA VAL A 67 17.00 -3.35 -5.20
C VAL A 67 17.56 -2.50 -6.34
N ALA A 68 17.02 -2.69 -7.54
CA ALA A 68 17.45 -2.00 -8.75
C ALA A 68 16.55 -0.79 -9.07
N ASP A 69 15.23 -0.94 -8.89
CA ASP A 69 14.28 0.12 -9.24
C ASP A 69 12.99 0.05 -8.41
N VAL A 70 12.23 1.14 -8.40
CA VAL A 70 10.91 1.28 -7.77
C VAL A 70 9.97 1.99 -8.74
N PHE A 71 9.04 1.23 -9.31
CA PHE A 71 8.01 1.76 -10.19
C PHE A 71 6.76 2.09 -9.39
N ILE A 72 6.34 3.36 -9.44
CA ILE A 72 4.99 3.74 -8.98
C ILE A 72 4.00 3.41 -10.10
N ILE A 73 3.06 2.53 -9.82
CA ILE A 73 2.08 2.02 -10.80
C ILE A 73 0.82 2.87 -10.77
N SER A 74 0.30 3.14 -9.57
CA SER A 74 -0.92 3.92 -9.41
C SER A 74 -0.92 4.72 -8.11
N ILE A 75 -1.65 5.83 -8.12
CA ILE A 75 -1.88 6.68 -6.95
C ILE A 75 -3.39 6.94 -6.90
N SER A 76 -4.04 6.49 -5.83
CA SER A 76 -5.49 6.62 -5.64
C SER A 76 -5.78 7.50 -4.43
N HIS A 77 -6.62 8.53 -4.59
CA HIS A 77 -7.08 9.36 -3.47
C HIS A 77 -8.10 8.57 -2.64
N LEU A 78 -7.85 8.44 -1.33
CA LEU A 78 -8.74 7.72 -0.40
C LEU A 78 -9.70 8.66 0.34
N GLY A 79 -9.54 9.97 0.19
CA GLY A 79 -10.39 10.98 0.86
C GLY A 79 -9.61 11.90 1.79
N GLU A 80 -10.35 12.78 2.46
CA GLU A 80 -9.85 13.70 3.48
C GLU A 80 -10.44 13.28 4.83
N THR A 81 -9.57 12.93 5.78
CA THR A 81 -10.00 12.50 7.10
C THR A 81 -8.86 12.76 8.10
N SER A 82 -9.12 12.61 9.40
CA SER A 82 -8.03 12.58 10.38
C SER A 82 -7.35 11.18 10.37
N PRO A 83 -6.08 11.07 10.78
CA PRO A 83 -5.43 9.75 10.93
C PRO A 83 -6.21 8.81 11.85
N GLU A 84 -6.77 9.33 12.95
CA GLU A 84 -7.56 8.56 13.91
C GLU A 84 -8.80 7.93 13.26
N GLU A 85 -9.56 8.72 12.49
CA GLU A 85 -10.71 8.25 11.72
C GLU A 85 -10.31 7.24 10.62
N PHE A 86 -9.18 7.47 9.95
CA PHE A 86 -8.69 6.56 8.92
C PHE A 86 -8.34 5.18 9.50
N HIS A 87 -7.65 5.15 10.65
CA HIS A 87 -7.20 3.90 11.28
C HIS A 87 -8.34 3.14 11.98
N ALA A 88 -9.37 3.83 12.48
CA ALA A 88 -10.53 3.20 13.10
C ALA A 88 -11.26 2.18 12.20
N GLY A 89 -11.17 2.33 10.87
CA GLY A 89 -11.72 1.37 9.91
C GLY A 89 -10.95 0.04 9.80
N PHE A 90 -9.68 0.01 10.23
CA PHE A 90 -8.81 -1.18 10.18
C PHE A 90 -8.80 -1.98 11.49
N ASP A 91 -9.11 -1.34 12.60
CA ASP A 91 -9.15 -1.96 13.94
C ASP A 91 -10.51 -2.61 14.26
N MET A 92 -11.49 -2.52 13.34
CA MET A 92 -12.75 -3.25 13.53
C MET A 92 -12.50 -4.76 13.37
N PRO A 93 -12.79 -5.58 14.40
CA PRO A 93 -12.74 -7.03 14.24
C PRO A 93 -13.70 -7.40 13.10
N ALA A 94 -13.20 -8.18 12.14
CA ALA A 94 -13.99 -8.64 11.01
C ALA A 94 -15.32 -9.17 11.52
N ALA A 95 -16.43 -8.52 11.15
CA ALA A 95 -17.75 -9.01 11.48
C ALA A 95 -17.82 -10.47 10.99
N PRO A 96 -18.22 -11.44 11.84
CA PRO A 96 -18.27 -12.84 11.43
C PRO A 96 -19.10 -12.93 10.15
N GLN A 97 -18.47 -13.42 9.07
CA GLN A 97 -19.12 -13.62 7.78
C GLN A 97 -20.38 -14.45 8.03
N ALA A 98 -21.55 -13.84 7.85
CA ALA A 98 -22.79 -14.58 7.83
C ALA A 98 -22.69 -15.62 6.71
N ALA A 99 -22.80 -16.90 7.08
CA ALA A 99 -22.73 -18.01 6.15
C ALA A 99 -23.68 -17.79 4.96
N PRO A 100 -23.31 -18.20 3.74
CA PRO A 100 -24.18 -18.07 2.58
C PRO A 100 -25.47 -18.87 2.84
N GLN A 101 -26.60 -18.17 2.88
CA GLN A 101 -27.92 -18.78 2.89
C GLN A 101 -28.05 -19.59 1.59
N ALA A 102 -28.22 -20.91 1.75
CA ALA A 102 -28.47 -21.82 0.64
C ALA A 102 -29.63 -21.27 -0.19
N ALA A 103 -29.37 -21.04 -1.48
CA ALA A 103 -30.39 -20.66 -2.45
C ALA A 103 -31.50 -21.71 -2.43
N ASN A 104 -32.72 -21.27 -2.10
CA ASN A 104 -33.93 -22.07 -2.24
C ASN A 104 -34.01 -22.59 -3.69
N GLN A 105 -33.85 -23.90 -3.85
CA GLN A 105 -34.30 -24.61 -5.04
C GLN A 105 -35.83 -24.60 -5.01
N VAL A 106 -36.45 -23.90 -5.95
CA VAL A 106 -37.86 -24.11 -6.28
C VAL A 106 -37.93 -25.09 -7.45
N ASN A 107 -38.71 -26.13 -7.21
CA ASN A 107 -39.04 -27.26 -8.06
C ASN A 107 -39.99 -26.84 -9.20
#